data_AF-A0A5B7FA80-F1
#
_entry.id   AF-A0A5B7FA80-F1
#
_cell.length_a   1.000
_cell.length_b   1.000
_cell.length_c   1.000
_cell.angle_alpha   90.00
_cell.angle_beta   90.00
_cell.angle_gamma   90.00
#
_symmetry.space_group_name_H-M   'P 1'
#
loop_
_entity.id
_entity.type
_entity.pdbx_description
1 polymer ?
#
loop_
_entity_poly.entity_id
_entity_poly.type
_entity_poly.pdbx_seq_one_letter_code
_entity_poly.pdbx_strand_id
1 'polypeptide(L)' 'MNTAMEVCNPTIWKFLDIIIKEQGLTDIKLNQAQGGHEAPKQHRAYQDTSRRLAVVVHDFVNPIINFLRGVAHNFHL' A
#
# COMPACT_ATOMS: atom_id res chain seq x y z
N MET A 1 7.21 -48.34 -7.83
CA MET A 1 6.23 -47.33 -8.30
C MET A 1 6.72 -45.97 -7.81
N ASN A 2 7.43 -45.22 -8.66
CA ASN A 2 8.00 -43.92 -8.32
C ASN A 2 7.12 -42.82 -8.92
N THR A 3 6.19 -42.30 -8.13
CA THR A 3 5.31 -41.18 -8.52
C THR A 3 5.48 -40.04 -7.51
N ALA A 4 6.68 -39.48 -7.43
CA ALA A 4 7.00 -38.39 -6.51
C ALA A 4 7.75 -37.21 -7.15
N MET A 5 7.77 -37.10 -8.47
CA MET A 5 8.41 -35.98 -9.19
C MET A 5 7.51 -35.30 -10.24
N GLU A 6 6.24 -35.69 -10.35
CA GLU A 6 5.24 -35.02 -11.20
C GLU A 6 4.46 -33.91 -10.45
N VAL A 7 4.94 -33.48 -9.28
CA VAL A 7 4.34 -32.36 -8.56
C VAL A 7 4.78 -31.06 -9.24
N CYS A 8 3.99 -30.68 -10.25
CA CYS A 8 3.64 -29.30 -10.62
C CYS A 8 4.77 -28.33 -10.97
N ASN A 9 5.56 -28.63 -12.01
CA ASN A 9 6.21 -27.55 -12.76
C ASN A 9 5.25 -27.05 -13.83
N PRO A 10 4.64 -25.85 -13.71
CA PRO A 10 3.92 -25.27 -14.83
C PRO A 10 4.90 -25.15 -16.00
N THR A 11 4.50 -25.68 -17.16
CA THR A 11 5.27 -25.51 -18.39
C THR A 11 5.51 -24.02 -18.61
N ILE A 12 6.63 -23.64 -19.23
CA ILE A 12 6.94 -22.22 -19.49
C ILE A 12 5.78 -21.47 -20.16
N TRP A 13 5.00 -22.17 -20.98
CA TRP A 13 3.77 -21.68 -21.59
C TRP A 13 2.67 -21.35 -20.57
N LYS A 14 2.40 -22.24 -19.60
CA LYS A 14 1.42 -21.96 -18.54
C LYS A 14 1.86 -20.78 -17.67
N PHE A 15 3.15 -20.62 -17.45
CA PHE A 15 3.70 -19.46 -16.75
C PHE A 15 3.46 -18.16 -17.54
N LEU A 16 3.73 -18.17 -18.85
CA LEU A 16 3.45 -17.04 -19.74
C LEU A 16 1.95 -16.69 -19.78
N ASP A 17 1.08 -17.69 -19.86
CA ASP A 17 -0.38 -17.49 -19.83
C ASP A 17 -0.83 -16.81 -18.54
N ILE A 18 -0.27 -17.21 -17.40
CA ILE A 18 -0.54 -16.57 -16.10
C ILE A 18 -0.07 -15.12 -16.10
N ILE A 19 1.13 -14.83 -16.61
CA ILE A 19 1.65 -13.46 -16.70
C ILE A 19 0.73 -12.59 -17.55
N ILE A 20 0.33 -13.05 -18.74
CA ILE A 20 -0.54 -12.30 -19.64
C ILE A 20 -1.89 -12.00 -18.96
N LYS A 21 -2.44 -12.97 -18.24
CA LYS A 21 -3.68 -12.80 -17.48
C LYS A 21 -3.54 -11.76 -16.37
N GLU A 22 -2.47 -11.83 -15.56
CA GLU A 22 -2.22 -10.86 -14.49
C GLU A 22 -1.96 -9.44 -15.04
N GLN A 23 -1.28 -9.33 -16.19
CA GLN A 23 -1.09 -8.06 -16.88
C GLN A 23 -2.44 -7.46 -17.28
N GLY A 24 -3.33 -8.24 -17.90
CA GLY A 24 -4.68 -7.76 -18.26
C GLY A 24 -5.50 -7.29 -17.07
N LEU A 25 -5.44 -8.01 -15.93
CA LEU A 25 -6.10 -7.57 -14.69
C LEU A 25 -5.52 -6.26 -14.15
N THR A 26 -4.21 -6.08 -14.28
CA THR A 26 -3.52 -4.86 -13.85
C THR A 26 -3.89 -3.67 -14.72
N ASP A 27 -3.94 -3.86 -16.04
CA ASP A 27 -4.32 -2.81 -16.99
C ASP A 27 -5.77 -2.36 -16.77
N ILE A 28 -6.69 -3.30 -16.48
CA ILE A 28 -8.08 -2.94 -16.14
C ILE A 28 -8.13 -2.06 -14.89
N LYS A 29 -7.40 -2.44 -13.81
CA LYS A 29 -7.35 -1.66 -12.57
C LYS A 29 -6.74 -0.27 -12.80
N LEU A 30 -5.70 -0.18 -13.63
CA LEU A 30 -5.05 1.08 -13.98
C LEU A 30 -6.02 2.00 -14.73
N ASN A 31 -6.69 1.48 -15.76
CA ASN A 31 -7.68 2.23 -16.55
C ASN A 31 -8.85 2.71 -15.69
N GLN A 32 -9.34 1.89 -14.75
CA GLN A 32 -10.37 2.29 -13.78
C GLN A 32 -9.89 3.45 -12.91
N ALA A 33 -8.68 3.36 -12.36
CA ALA A 33 -8.09 4.42 -11.54
C ALA A 33 -7.90 5.72 -12.34
N GLN A 34 -7.41 5.64 -13.58
CA GLN A 34 -7.24 6.80 -14.48
C GLN A 34 -8.58 7.43 -14.89
N GLY A 35 -9.61 6.62 -15.09
CA GLY A 35 -10.97 7.08 -15.40
C GLY A 35 -11.73 7.65 -14.20
N GLY A 36 -11.07 7.83 -13.05
CA GLY A 36 -11.68 8.38 -11.84
C GLY A 36 -12.67 7.44 -11.15
N HIS A 37 -12.65 6.14 -11.45
CA HIS A 37 -13.47 5.19 -10.71
C HIS A 37 -12.93 5.09 -9.28
N GLU A 38 -13.85 5.05 -8.31
CA GLU A 38 -13.47 4.89 -6.91
C GLU A 38 -12.68 3.58 -6.74
N ALA A 39 -11.52 3.70 -6.09
CA ALA A 39 -10.72 2.53 -5.76
C ALA A 39 -11.56 1.55 -4.92
N PRO A 40 -11.41 0.23 -5.13
CA PRO A 40 -12.11 -0.75 -4.32
C PRO A 40 -11.82 -0.49 -2.84
N LYS A 41 -12.88 -0.46 -2.01
CA LYS A 41 -12.77 -0.17 -0.58
C LYS A 41 -11.70 -1.05 0.04
N GLN A 42 -10.65 -0.42 0.55
CA GLN A 42 -9.60 -1.13 1.28
C GLN A 42 -10.22 -1.93 2.42
N HIS A 43 -9.67 -3.11 2.70
CA HIS A 43 -10.15 -3.91 3.83
C HIS A 43 -10.03 -3.10 5.14
N ARG A 44 -11.05 -3.19 6.00
CA ARG A 44 -11.20 -2.33 7.19
C ARG A 44 -9.95 -2.27 8.07
N ALA A 45 -9.24 -3.39 8.21
CA ALA A 45 -8.00 -3.47 8.97
C ALA A 45 -6.89 -2.54 8.44
N TYR A 46 -6.77 -2.38 7.12
CA TYR A 46 -5.79 -1.48 6.51
C TYR A 46 -6.20 -0.02 6.66
N GLN A 47 -7.50 0.28 6.61
CA GLN A 47 -8.00 1.64 6.85
C GLN A 47 -7.72 2.10 8.29
N ASP A 48 -7.98 1.23 9.27
CA ASP A 48 -7.70 1.52 10.67
C ASP A 48 -6.19 1.73 10.92
N THR A 49 -5.37 0.84 10.35
CA THR A 49 -3.91 0.95 10.46
C THR A 49 -3.39 2.24 9.83
N SER A 50 -3.87 2.60 8.62
CA SER A 50 -3.53 3.87 7.98
C SER A 50 -3.95 5.07 8.82
N ARG A 51 -5.14 5.04 9.41
CA ARG A 51 -5.62 6.11 10.29
C ARG A 51 -4.71 6.27 11.51
N ARG A 52 -4.33 5.17 12.16
CA ARG A 52 -3.43 5.18 13.32
C ARG A 52 -2.04 5.71 12.96
N LEU A 53 -1.50 5.30 11.81
CA LEU A 53 -0.24 5.82 11.29
C LEU A 53 -0.30 7.33 11.02
N ALA A 54 -1.38 7.80 10.39
CA ALA A 54 -1.56 9.22 10.11
C ALA A 54 -1.58 10.07 11.38
N VAL A 55 -2.24 9.58 12.45
CA VAL A 55 -2.23 10.25 13.77
C VAL A 55 -0.82 10.32 14.34
N VAL A 56 -0.10 9.19 14.36
CA VAL A 56 1.28 9.15 14.89
C VAL A 56 2.21 10.08 14.12
N VAL A 57 2.12 10.10 12.79
CA VAL A 57 2.96 10.95 11.94
C VAL A 57 2.62 12.43 12.15
N HIS A 58 1.34 12.78 12.20
CA HIS A 58 0.89 14.15 12.44
C HIS A 58 1.29 14.65 13.84
N ASP A 59 1.13 13.80 14.85
CA ASP A 59 1.48 14.12 16.23
C ASP A 59 2.99 14.14 16.47
N PHE A 60 3.79 13.48 15.64
CA PHE A 60 5.25 13.56 15.68
C PHE A 60 5.81 14.89 15.13
N VAL A 61 5.14 15.53 14.18
CA VAL A 61 5.58 16.81 13.59
C VAL A 61 5.24 18.01 14.49
N ASN A 62 4.12 17.97 15.20
CA ASN A 62 3.68 19.03 16.11
C ASN A 62 4.60 19.38 17.31
N PRO A 63 5.30 18.44 17.98
CA PRO A 63 6.08 18.75 19.18
C PRO A 63 7.26 19.68 18.90
N ILE A 64 7.89 19.59 17.72
CA ILE A 64 9.03 20.46 17.38
C ILE A 64 8.59 21.91 17.23
N ILE A 65 7.46 22.16 16.55
CA ILE A 65 6.95 23.52 16.37
C ILE A 65 6.51 24.11 17.70
N ASN A 66 5.84 23.33 18.55
CA ASN A 66 5.42 23.77 19.88
C ASN A 66 6.60 24.02 20.81
N PHE A 67 7.64 23.18 20.75
CA PHE A 67 8.89 23.39 21.47
C PHE A 67 9.60 24.68 21.03
N LEU A 68 9.78 24.88 19.72
CA LEU A 68 10.41 26.08 19.17
C LEU A 68 9.61 27.36 19.48
N ARG A 69 8.28 27.30 19.45
CA ARG A 69 7.42 28.41 19.91
C ARG A 69 7.59 28.71 21.39
N GLY A 70 7.63 27.67 22.22
CA GLY A 70 7.88 27.82 23.66
C GLY A 70 9.23 28.49 23.91
N VAL A 71 10.28 28.04 23.24
CA VAL A 71 11.63 28.64 23.31
C VAL A 71 11.63 30.10 22.86
N ALA A 72 11.03 30.42 21.71
CA ALA A 72 10.95 31.79 21.20
C ALA A 72 10.16 32.74 22.11
N HIS A 73 9.13 32.24 22.80
CA HIS A 73 8.38 33.02 23.79
C HIS A 73 9.23 33.36 25.02
N ASN A 74 10.08 32.42 25.46
CA ASN A 74 10.98 32.64 26.61
C ASN A 74 12.16 33.58 26.29
N PHE A 75 12.52 33.76 25.02
CA PHE A 75 13.58 34.69 24.60
C PHE A 75 13.14 36.15 24.47
N HIS A 76 11.85 36.46 24.60
CA HIS A 76 11.34 37.84 24.63
C HIS A 76 11.36 38.45 26.05
N LEU A 77 12.25 37.96 26.93
CA LEU A 77 12.50 38.52 28.26
C LEU A 77 13.63 39.55 28.24
#